data_AF-A0A2M3Z4X6-F1
#
_entry.id   AF-A0A2M3Z4X6-F1
#
_cell.length_a   1.000
_cell.length_b   1.000
_cell.length_c   1.000
_cell.angle_alpha   90.00
_cell.angle_beta   90.00
_cell.angle_gamma   90.00
#
_symmetry.space_group_name_H-M   'P 1'
#
loop_
_entity.id
_entity.type
_entity.pdbx_description
1 polymer ?
#
loop_
_entity_poly.entity_id
_entity_poly.type
_entity_poly.pdbx_seq_one_letter_code
_entity_poly.pdbx_strand_id
1 'polypeptide(L)'
;MSYPDEEEQVGSFPKDFGYGDFDHESDSNRADDKPRILLMGLRRSGKSSIQKVVFHKMSPNETLFLESTNKIVKDDINNNSFVQFQIWDFPGQIDFFDPTFDSDMIFGGCGALVFVIDAQDDYNEALTKLNQTVTKAYKVNPRIKFEVFIHKVDGVSDDFKMESQRDIHTKATDDLLDAGLEGVHLNFHLTSIYDHSIFEAFSKVVQKLIPQLAALENLLNLFIHNSGIEKAFLFDVVSKIYIATDATPVDMQSYELCCDMIDVVIDLSCIYGSRDNPDVPAFDNQSSSIIKMNNSTVLYLREVNKFLALVCIIREESFARQGVIDYNFLCFREAITQVFELRFKHQKLQALEPDVDNVSDYRVDTALSSINGSV
;
A
#
# COMPACT_ATOMS: atom_id res chain seq x y z
N MET A 1 30.03 -4.44 -62.28
CA MET A 1 28.69 -4.00 -61.82
C MET A 1 28.44 -4.71 -60.52
N SER A 2 28.82 -4.02 -59.46
CA SER A 2 28.98 -4.47 -58.10
C SER A 2 28.28 -3.43 -57.27
N TYR A 3 27.16 -3.80 -56.66
CA TYR A 3 26.43 -2.95 -55.73
C TYR A 3 27.17 -2.98 -54.38
N PRO A 4 27.54 -1.82 -53.81
CA PRO A 4 28.07 -1.76 -52.46
C PRO A 4 26.94 -1.71 -51.43
N ASP A 5 27.20 -2.36 -50.29
CA ASP A 5 26.40 -2.34 -49.06
C ASP A 5 26.23 -0.91 -48.52
N GLU A 6 25.00 -0.50 -48.21
CA GLU A 6 24.70 0.71 -47.43
C GLU A 6 24.53 0.32 -45.96
N GLU A 7 25.46 0.79 -45.12
CA GLU A 7 25.37 0.74 -43.66
C GLU A 7 24.32 1.77 -43.17
N GLU A 8 23.23 1.31 -42.57
CA GLU A 8 22.29 2.18 -41.85
C GLU A 8 22.90 2.66 -40.53
N GLN A 9 23.33 3.92 -40.52
CA GLN A 9 23.81 4.64 -39.36
C GLN A 9 22.61 5.06 -38.47
N VAL A 10 22.40 4.35 -37.36
CA VAL A 10 21.38 4.68 -36.35
C VAL A 10 21.72 6.02 -35.71
N GLY A 11 20.96 7.06 -36.05
CA GLY A 11 21.10 8.41 -35.52
C GLY A 11 20.88 8.44 -34.01
N SER A 12 21.91 8.92 -33.30
CA SER A 12 21.85 9.25 -31.88
C SER A 12 20.97 10.50 -31.68
N PHE A 13 20.01 10.41 -30.76
CA PHE A 13 19.18 11.55 -30.36
C PHE A 13 20.04 12.63 -29.68
N PRO A 14 19.81 13.93 -29.97
CA PRO A 14 20.56 15.02 -29.33
C PRO A 14 20.19 15.17 -27.86
N LYS A 15 21.21 15.13 -26.99
CA LYS A 15 21.14 15.58 -25.60
C LYS A 15 21.10 17.11 -25.60
N ASP A 16 19.92 17.70 -25.47
CA ASP A 16 19.71 19.00 -24.82
C ASP A 16 18.21 19.31 -24.73
N PHE A 17 17.61 18.88 -23.62
CA PHE A 17 16.42 19.51 -23.05
C PHE A 17 16.71 19.76 -21.58
N GLY A 18 17.00 21.02 -21.26
CA GLY A 18 17.14 21.50 -19.89
C GLY A 18 15.78 21.41 -19.19
N TYR A 19 15.70 20.51 -18.21
CA TYR A 19 14.64 20.54 -17.22
C TYR A 19 14.84 21.77 -16.33
N GLY A 20 13.79 22.57 -16.21
CA GLY A 20 13.74 23.69 -15.28
C GLY A 20 13.94 23.20 -13.85
N ASP A 21 14.80 23.92 -13.14
CA ASP A 21 15.00 23.88 -11.70
C ASP A 21 13.65 23.98 -10.98
N PHE A 22 13.13 22.84 -10.52
CA PHE A 22 12.18 22.83 -9.43
C PHE A 22 13.01 22.65 -8.17
N ASP A 23 13.09 23.71 -7.37
CA ASP A 23 13.72 23.77 -6.05
C ASP A 23 13.34 22.54 -5.21
N HIS A 24 14.20 21.53 -5.23
CA HIS A 24 14.29 20.52 -4.18
C HIS A 24 15.04 21.16 -3.01
N GLU A 25 14.37 22.03 -2.26
CA GLU A 25 14.80 22.31 -0.89
C GLU A 25 14.63 21.03 -0.06
N SER A 26 15.78 20.37 0.11
CA SER A 26 16.13 19.43 1.18
C SER A 26 15.19 19.42 2.40
N ASP A 27 14.19 18.56 2.35
CA ASP A 27 13.34 18.17 3.49
C ASP A 27 13.83 16.82 4.06
N SER A 28 15.14 16.72 4.27
CA SER A 28 15.85 15.50 4.69
C SER A 28 15.63 15.08 6.15
N ASN A 29 14.68 15.70 6.86
CA ASN A 29 14.33 15.38 8.26
C ASN A 29 12.84 15.03 8.50
N ARG A 30 12.03 14.80 7.45
CA ARG A 30 10.60 14.42 7.58
C ARG A 30 10.29 12.95 7.23
N ALA A 31 11.30 12.07 7.25
CA ALA A 31 11.16 10.67 6.84
C ALA A 31 10.69 9.71 7.96
N ASP A 32 10.51 10.19 9.20
CA ASP A 32 10.29 9.34 10.36
C ASP A 32 8.83 9.13 10.79
N ASP A 33 7.86 9.87 10.24
CA ASP A 33 6.45 9.81 10.68
C ASP A 33 5.49 9.13 9.68
N LYS A 34 6.06 8.49 8.64
CA LYS A 34 5.28 7.73 7.65
C LYS A 34 5.13 6.27 8.11
N PRO A 35 3.94 5.67 8.02
CA PRO A 35 3.76 4.26 8.35
C PRO A 35 4.70 3.40 7.48
N ARG A 36 5.45 2.50 8.13
CA ARG A 36 6.37 1.59 7.44
C ARG A 36 5.76 0.21 7.30
N ILE A 37 5.90 -0.37 6.12
CA ILE A 37 5.58 -1.77 5.82
C ILE A 37 6.90 -2.52 5.65
N LEU A 38 7.14 -3.51 6.51
CA LEU A 38 8.36 -4.32 6.45
C LEU A 38 8.04 -5.63 5.71
N LEU A 39 8.77 -5.90 4.63
CA LEU A 39 8.71 -7.19 3.92
C LEU A 39 9.84 -8.08 4.42
N MET A 40 9.47 -9.13 5.16
CA MET A 40 10.41 -10.08 5.75
C MET A 40 10.12 -11.50 5.25
N GLY A 41 11.11 -12.41 5.32
CA GLY A 41 10.94 -13.81 4.94
C GLY A 41 12.25 -14.48 4.53
N LEU A 42 12.20 -15.77 4.21
CA LEU A 42 13.37 -16.56 3.79
C LEU A 42 14.00 -16.10 2.47
N ARG A 43 15.28 -16.40 2.24
CA ARG A 43 15.91 -16.14 0.94
C ARG A 43 15.11 -16.84 -0.16
N ARG A 44 14.92 -16.15 -1.30
CA ARG A 44 14.12 -16.64 -2.46
C ARG A 44 12.62 -16.81 -2.22
N SER A 45 12.08 -16.31 -1.10
CA SER A 45 10.63 -16.33 -0.82
C SER A 45 9.79 -15.45 -1.77
N GLY A 46 10.40 -14.55 -2.55
CA GLY A 46 9.70 -13.70 -3.53
C GLY A 46 9.41 -12.26 -3.10
N LYS A 47 9.84 -11.83 -1.91
CA LYS A 47 9.70 -10.45 -1.38
C LYS A 47 10.06 -9.32 -2.38
N SER A 48 11.23 -9.37 -3.00
CA SER A 48 11.66 -8.34 -3.95
C SER A 48 10.84 -8.37 -5.25
N SER A 49 10.38 -9.56 -5.68
CA SER A 49 9.47 -9.71 -6.82
C SER A 49 8.12 -9.08 -6.52
N ILE A 50 7.57 -9.35 -5.33
CA ILE A 50 6.32 -8.76 -4.84
C ILE A 50 6.39 -7.23 -4.88
N GLN A 51 7.46 -6.65 -4.32
CA GLN A 51 7.63 -5.19 -4.29
C GLN A 51 7.64 -4.58 -5.70
N LYS A 52 8.40 -5.18 -6.63
CA LYS A 52 8.52 -4.65 -8.00
C LYS A 52 7.24 -4.84 -8.83
N VAL A 53 6.53 -5.95 -8.67
CA VAL A 53 5.26 -6.18 -9.38
C VAL A 53 4.20 -5.20 -8.90
N VAL A 54 4.05 -5.01 -7.59
CA VAL A 54 2.98 -4.18 -7.04
C VAL A 54 3.25 -2.67 -7.23
N PHE A 55 4.48 -2.22 -6.98
CA PHE A 55 4.77 -0.78 -6.92
C PHE A 55 5.49 -0.21 -8.15
N HIS A 56 6.21 -1.05 -8.88
CA HIS A 56 6.93 -0.62 -10.09
C HIS A 56 6.25 -1.10 -11.39
N LYS A 57 5.10 -1.78 -11.29
CA LYS A 57 4.39 -2.38 -12.43
C LYS A 57 5.28 -3.28 -13.30
N MET A 58 6.28 -3.92 -12.70
CA MET A 58 7.15 -4.86 -13.40
C MET A 58 6.35 -6.11 -13.78
N SER A 59 6.57 -6.64 -14.99
CA SER A 59 5.90 -7.87 -15.40
C SER A 59 6.36 -9.05 -14.55
N PRO A 60 5.47 -9.96 -14.11
CA PRO A 60 5.85 -11.15 -13.34
C PRO A 60 6.96 -11.98 -14.01
N ASN A 61 6.98 -12.05 -15.34
CA ASN A 61 7.99 -12.79 -16.11
C ASN A 61 9.39 -12.14 -16.03
N GLU A 62 9.45 -10.83 -15.88
CA GLU A 62 10.71 -10.09 -15.74
C GLU A 62 11.33 -10.32 -14.35
N THR A 63 10.52 -10.69 -13.35
CA THR A 63 10.99 -10.92 -11.98
C THR A 63 11.94 -12.12 -11.86
N LEU A 64 11.94 -13.04 -12.83
CA LEU A 64 12.87 -14.18 -12.88
C LEU A 64 14.33 -13.73 -13.00
N PHE A 65 14.58 -12.53 -13.53
CA PHE A 65 15.92 -11.98 -13.72
C PHE A 65 16.38 -11.09 -12.58
N LEU A 66 15.64 -11.05 -11.47
CA LEU A 66 16.01 -10.26 -10.30
C LEU A 66 17.22 -10.86 -9.59
N GLU A 67 18.22 -10.00 -9.34
CA GLU A 67 19.37 -10.36 -8.53
C GLU A 67 19.00 -10.53 -7.05
N SER A 68 19.81 -11.29 -6.31
CA SER A 68 19.60 -11.46 -4.87
C SER A 68 19.84 -10.14 -4.13
N THR A 69 18.85 -9.70 -3.36
CA THR A 69 18.95 -8.53 -2.47
C THR A 69 19.99 -8.76 -1.39
N ASN A 70 21.06 -7.96 -1.38
CA ASN A 70 22.16 -8.03 -0.41
C ASN A 70 22.11 -6.93 0.66
N LYS A 71 21.28 -5.90 0.47
CA LYS A 71 21.11 -4.75 1.37
C LYS A 71 19.64 -4.44 1.53
N ILE A 72 19.26 -3.81 2.64
CA ILE A 72 17.88 -3.33 2.80
C ILE A 72 17.60 -2.30 1.72
N VAL A 73 16.58 -2.57 0.89
CA VAL A 73 16.08 -1.62 -0.08
C VAL A 73 14.91 -0.90 0.56
N LYS A 74 15.05 0.42 0.73
CA LYS A 74 13.98 1.30 1.20
C LYS A 74 13.35 1.95 -0.01
N ASP A 75 12.04 1.84 -0.10
CA ASP A 75 11.25 2.36 -1.19
C ASP A 75 10.16 3.26 -0.64
N ASP A 76 10.17 4.50 -1.06
CA ASP A 76 9.28 5.54 -0.58
C ASP A 76 8.11 5.67 -1.55
N ILE A 77 6.99 5.03 -1.21
CA ILE A 77 5.76 5.17 -1.98
C ILE A 77 5.09 6.49 -1.57
N ASN A 78 5.45 7.55 -2.28
CA ASN A 78 4.86 8.89 -2.14
C ASN A 78 4.00 9.26 -3.35
N ASN A 79 3.47 8.26 -4.06
CA ASN A 79 2.70 8.48 -5.29
C ASN A 79 1.39 9.24 -5.04
N ASN A 80 0.86 9.23 -3.81
CA ASN A 80 -0.36 9.92 -3.44
C ASN A 80 -0.21 10.58 -2.06
N SER A 81 -0.71 11.80 -1.91
CA SER A 81 -0.83 12.51 -0.64
C SER A 81 -1.64 11.74 0.42
N PHE A 82 -2.42 10.75 -0.01
CA PHE A 82 -3.27 9.95 0.86
C PHE A 82 -2.56 8.72 1.44
N VAL A 83 -1.75 8.04 0.64
CA VAL A 83 -1.10 6.78 1.02
C VAL A 83 0.40 6.97 0.89
N GLN A 84 1.00 7.52 1.94
CA GLN A 84 2.45 7.67 2.08
C GLN A 84 2.94 6.60 3.02
N PHE A 85 3.64 5.61 2.50
CA PHE A 85 4.28 4.58 3.30
C PHE A 85 5.65 4.24 2.73
N GLN A 86 6.52 3.77 3.61
CA GLN A 86 7.81 3.26 3.21
C GLN A 86 7.76 1.74 3.21
N ILE A 87 8.21 1.12 2.13
CA ILE A 87 8.36 -0.33 2.03
C ILE A 87 9.83 -0.64 2.22
N TRP A 88 10.12 -1.51 3.17
CA TRP A 88 11.48 -1.94 3.42
C TRP A 88 11.60 -3.43 3.06
N ASP A 89 12.39 -3.72 2.04
CA ASP A 89 12.70 -5.07 1.61
C ASP A 89 13.96 -5.58 2.34
N PHE A 90 13.80 -6.60 3.17
CA PHE A 90 14.88 -7.15 3.99
C PHE A 90 15.58 -8.32 3.28
N PRO A 91 16.93 -8.33 3.20
CA PRO A 91 17.66 -9.48 2.69
C PRO A 91 17.30 -10.78 3.45
N GLY A 92 17.04 -11.86 2.72
CA GLY A 92 16.59 -13.13 3.32
C GLY A 92 17.63 -13.88 4.16
N GLN A 93 18.83 -13.32 4.31
CA GLN A 93 19.93 -13.83 5.12
C GLN A 93 20.11 -13.06 6.43
N ILE A 94 19.20 -12.14 6.78
CA ILE A 94 19.38 -11.35 7.99
C ILE A 94 19.37 -12.24 9.21
N ASP A 95 20.53 -12.31 9.84
CA ASP A 95 20.66 -12.79 11.18
C ASP A 95 20.16 -11.68 12.09
N PHE A 96 18.97 -11.86 12.67
CA PHE A 96 18.38 -10.91 13.63
C PHE A 96 19.21 -10.77 14.92
N PHE A 97 20.38 -11.39 14.98
CA PHE A 97 21.36 -11.36 16.05
C PHE A 97 22.53 -10.41 15.80
N ASP A 98 22.61 -9.77 14.63
CA ASP A 98 23.68 -8.82 14.37
C ASP A 98 23.38 -7.48 15.09
N PRO A 99 24.17 -7.07 16.10
CA PRO A 99 23.95 -5.86 16.89
C PRO A 99 24.09 -4.55 16.09
N THR A 100 24.41 -4.64 14.80
CA THR A 100 24.41 -3.50 13.87
C THR A 100 23.02 -3.13 13.36
N PHE A 101 22.01 -3.98 13.55
CA PHE A 101 20.62 -3.66 13.21
C PHE A 101 19.91 -3.07 14.42
N ASP A 102 19.65 -1.76 14.39
CA ASP A 102 18.79 -1.08 15.37
C ASP A 102 17.34 -1.54 15.24
N SER A 103 17.07 -2.75 15.75
CA SER A 103 15.74 -3.37 15.76
C SER A 103 14.70 -2.43 16.36
N ASP A 104 15.09 -1.63 17.36
CA ASP A 104 14.21 -0.66 18.01
C ASP A 104 13.81 0.49 17.07
N MET A 105 14.72 1.00 16.25
CA MET A 105 14.38 2.02 15.24
C MET A 105 13.56 1.45 14.07
N ILE A 106 13.85 0.21 13.68
CA ILE A 106 13.19 -0.46 12.56
C ILE A 106 11.73 -0.80 12.93
N PHE A 107 11.53 -1.43 14.08
CA PHE A 107 10.20 -1.86 14.54
C PHE A 107 9.43 -0.74 15.22
N GLY A 108 10.10 0.29 15.78
CA GLY A 108 9.45 1.43 16.41
C GLY A 108 8.52 2.21 15.46
N GLY A 109 8.98 2.48 14.23
CA GLY A 109 8.18 3.15 13.19
C GLY A 109 7.35 2.20 12.30
N CYS A 110 7.31 0.91 12.62
CA CYS A 110 6.59 -0.08 11.82
C CYS A 110 5.09 -0.05 12.11
N GLY A 111 4.27 0.07 11.06
CA GLY A 111 2.81 -0.07 11.17
C GLY A 111 2.35 -1.49 10.91
N ALA A 112 2.96 -2.16 9.92
CA ALA A 112 2.63 -3.52 9.54
C ALA A 112 3.88 -4.30 9.13
N LEU A 113 3.96 -5.56 9.57
CA LEU A 113 4.99 -6.51 9.20
C LEU A 113 4.35 -7.59 8.34
N VAL A 114 4.83 -7.69 7.10
CA VAL A 114 4.42 -8.74 6.16
C VAL A 114 5.52 -9.79 6.08
N PHE A 115 5.21 -11.01 6.51
CA PHE A 115 6.13 -12.14 6.43
C PHE A 115 5.76 -13.06 5.27
N VAL A 116 6.68 -13.24 4.33
CA VAL A 116 6.47 -14.02 3.11
C VAL A 116 7.02 -15.43 3.29
N ILE A 117 6.14 -16.43 3.23
CA ILE A 117 6.42 -17.86 3.26
C ILE A 117 6.24 -18.42 1.85
N ASP A 118 7.22 -19.19 1.36
CA ASP A 118 7.08 -19.90 0.10
C ASP A 118 6.25 -21.19 0.33
N ALA A 119 5.13 -21.34 -0.37
CA ALA A 119 4.26 -22.52 -0.25
C ALA A 119 4.79 -23.75 -0.98
N GLN A 120 5.75 -23.59 -1.90
CA GLN A 120 6.32 -24.68 -2.70
C GLN A 120 7.55 -25.31 -2.03
N ASP A 121 8.14 -24.65 -1.04
CA ASP A 121 9.32 -25.09 -0.30
C ASP A 121 8.94 -25.53 1.13
N ASP A 122 9.90 -26.10 1.86
CA ASP A 122 9.71 -26.48 3.27
C ASP A 122 9.55 -25.24 4.16
N TYR A 123 8.33 -25.01 4.66
CA TYR A 123 7.98 -23.85 5.48
C TYR A 123 8.35 -24.00 6.97
N ASN A 124 8.87 -25.15 7.43
CA ASN A 124 9.24 -25.33 8.85
C ASN A 124 10.32 -24.34 9.32
N GLU A 125 11.34 -24.09 8.49
CA GLU A 125 12.36 -23.08 8.78
C GLU A 125 11.76 -21.66 8.78
N ALA A 126 10.83 -21.41 7.85
CA ALA A 126 10.14 -20.14 7.73
C ALA A 126 9.30 -19.83 8.97
N LEU A 127 8.56 -20.81 9.49
CA LEU A 127 7.77 -20.71 10.72
C LEU A 127 8.64 -20.40 11.94
N THR A 128 9.77 -21.11 12.09
CA THR A 128 10.70 -20.84 13.20
C THR A 128 11.21 -19.39 13.17
N LYS A 129 11.57 -18.89 11.98
CA LYS A 129 11.99 -17.49 11.81
C LYS A 129 10.85 -16.50 11.96
N LEU A 130 9.64 -16.84 11.54
CA LEU A 130 8.43 -16.04 11.75
C LEU A 130 8.24 -15.79 13.25
N ASN A 131 8.24 -16.86 14.07
CA ASN A 131 8.04 -16.74 15.52
C ASN A 131 9.11 -15.88 16.20
N GLN A 132 10.39 -16.06 15.82
CA GLN A 132 11.48 -15.21 16.31
C GLN A 132 11.29 -13.74 15.95
N THR A 133 10.87 -13.47 14.71
CA THR A 133 10.63 -12.12 14.19
C THR A 133 9.45 -11.46 14.90
N VAL A 134 8.32 -12.16 15.00
CA VAL A 134 7.10 -11.68 15.66
C VAL A 134 7.37 -11.41 17.14
N THR A 135 8.07 -12.30 17.84
CA THR A 135 8.42 -12.13 19.25
C THR A 135 9.30 -10.90 19.47
N LYS A 136 10.28 -10.64 18.60
CA LYS A 136 11.13 -9.45 18.69
C LYS A 136 10.35 -8.18 18.37
N ALA A 137 9.59 -8.18 17.27
CA ALA A 137 8.81 -7.02 16.85
C ALA A 137 7.74 -6.64 17.90
N TYR A 138 7.03 -7.63 18.47
CA TYR A 138 6.01 -7.38 19.49
C TYR A 138 6.57 -6.81 20.80
N LYS A 139 7.80 -7.20 21.17
CA LYS A 139 8.51 -6.63 22.33
C LYS A 139 8.83 -5.15 22.15
N VAL A 140 9.16 -4.73 20.93
CA VAL A 140 9.47 -3.32 20.62
C VAL A 140 8.18 -2.51 20.50
N ASN A 141 7.23 -3.00 19.70
CA ASN A 141 6.00 -2.28 19.42
C ASN A 141 4.79 -3.24 19.35
N PRO A 142 3.92 -3.23 20.37
CA PRO A 142 2.74 -4.09 20.41
C PRO A 142 1.62 -3.64 19.46
N ARG A 143 1.73 -2.47 18.81
CA ARG A 143 0.73 -1.94 17.86
C ARG A 143 0.94 -2.44 16.43
N ILE A 144 2.06 -3.13 16.15
CA ILE A 144 2.35 -3.67 14.81
C ILE A 144 1.27 -4.68 14.41
N LYS A 145 0.80 -4.56 13.17
CA LYS A 145 -0.07 -5.58 12.55
C LYS A 145 0.79 -6.64 11.87
N PHE A 146 0.54 -7.90 12.19
CA PHE A 146 1.27 -9.03 11.61
C PHE A 146 0.43 -9.70 10.52
N GLU A 147 1.00 -9.75 9.33
CA GLU A 147 0.38 -10.33 8.14
C GLU A 147 1.33 -11.36 7.55
N VAL A 148 0.84 -12.55 7.24
CA VAL A 148 1.61 -13.66 6.70
C VAL A 148 1.12 -13.95 5.29
N PHE A 149 2.01 -13.85 4.32
CA PHE A 149 1.73 -14.16 2.93
C PHE A 149 2.25 -15.55 2.62
N ILE A 150 1.32 -16.47 2.37
CA ILE A 150 1.61 -17.79 1.82
C ILE A 150 1.72 -17.58 0.30
N HIS A 151 2.95 -17.56 -0.18
CA HIS A 151 3.32 -17.09 -1.51
C HIS A 151 3.63 -18.24 -2.47
N LYS A 152 3.58 -17.96 -3.79
CA LYS A 152 3.79 -18.93 -4.88
C LYS A 152 2.75 -20.06 -4.91
N VAL A 153 1.49 -19.71 -4.71
CA VAL A 153 0.37 -20.67 -4.77
C VAL A 153 -0.08 -20.99 -6.21
N ASP A 154 0.59 -20.44 -7.22
CA ASP A 154 0.26 -20.57 -8.65
C ASP A 154 0.32 -22.00 -9.20
N GLY A 155 1.28 -22.81 -8.73
CA GLY A 155 1.49 -24.19 -9.21
C GLY A 155 0.79 -25.29 -8.40
N VAL A 156 -0.11 -24.91 -7.49
CA VAL A 156 -0.57 -25.76 -6.39
C VAL A 156 -2.08 -26.01 -6.49
N SER A 157 -2.54 -27.22 -6.18
CA SER A 157 -3.98 -27.53 -6.19
C SER A 157 -4.72 -26.79 -5.07
N ASP A 158 -5.99 -26.45 -5.28
CA ASP A 158 -6.78 -25.71 -4.28
C ASP A 158 -6.93 -26.49 -2.96
N ASP A 159 -7.04 -27.81 -3.02
CA ASP A 159 -7.04 -28.68 -1.84
C ASP A 159 -5.76 -28.52 -1.01
N PHE A 160 -4.60 -28.51 -1.68
CA PHE A 160 -3.31 -28.34 -1.00
C PHE A 160 -3.13 -26.91 -0.47
N LYS A 161 -3.67 -25.89 -1.15
CA LYS A 161 -3.66 -24.50 -0.64
C LYS A 161 -4.42 -24.42 0.69
N MET A 162 -5.61 -25.01 0.75
CA MET A 162 -6.42 -25.01 1.97
C MET A 162 -5.77 -25.81 3.10
N GLU A 163 -5.17 -26.96 2.79
CA GLU A 163 -4.44 -27.76 3.78
C GLU A 163 -3.20 -27.02 4.29
N SER A 164 -2.38 -26.47 3.40
CA SER A 164 -1.17 -25.71 3.75
C SER A 164 -1.52 -24.47 4.57
N GLN A 165 -2.57 -23.73 4.20
CA GLN A 165 -3.03 -22.59 4.98
C GLN A 165 -3.45 -22.99 6.38
N ARG A 166 -4.22 -24.08 6.53
CA ARG A 166 -4.66 -24.59 7.82
C ARG A 166 -3.48 -25.08 8.67
N ASP A 167 -2.54 -25.80 8.07
CA ASP A 167 -1.37 -26.31 8.77
C ASP A 167 -0.45 -25.19 9.26
N ILE A 168 -0.11 -24.25 8.36
CA ILE A 168 0.67 -23.05 8.69
C ILE A 168 -0.03 -22.22 9.78
N HIS A 169 -1.35 -22.04 9.67
CA HIS A 169 -2.12 -21.31 10.67
C HIS A 169 -2.06 -21.99 12.04
N THR A 170 -2.26 -23.31 12.09
CA THR A 170 -2.26 -24.07 13.35
C THR A 170 -0.88 -24.03 13.99
N LYS A 171 0.18 -24.39 13.23
CA LYS A 171 1.56 -24.39 13.72
C LYS A 171 2.03 -23.00 14.18
N ALA A 172 1.80 -21.97 13.38
CA ALA A 172 2.20 -20.61 13.75
C ALA A 172 1.45 -20.10 14.99
N THR A 173 0.18 -20.49 15.17
CA THR A 173 -0.59 -20.11 16.36
C THR A 173 -0.10 -20.88 17.59
N ASP A 174 0.12 -22.18 17.47
CA ASP A 174 0.60 -23.03 18.56
C ASP A 174 2.00 -22.59 19.03
N ASP A 175 2.91 -22.30 18.11
CA ASP A 175 4.26 -21.81 18.45
C ASP A 175 4.23 -20.43 19.15
N LEU A 176 3.28 -19.56 18.77
CA LEU A 176 3.09 -18.27 19.43
C LEU A 176 2.48 -18.41 20.83
N LEU A 177 1.59 -19.38 21.01
CA LEU A 177 1.03 -19.74 22.32
C LEU A 177 2.13 -20.30 23.24
N ASP A 178 2.99 -21.17 22.73
CA ASP A 178 4.15 -21.70 23.46
C ASP A 178 5.14 -20.60 23.86
N ALA A 179 5.28 -19.55 23.05
CA ALA A 179 6.06 -18.36 23.37
C ALA A 179 5.38 -17.41 24.39
N GLY A 180 4.14 -17.69 24.79
CA GLY A 180 3.37 -16.89 25.77
C GLY A 180 2.77 -15.60 25.22
N LEU A 181 2.57 -15.51 23.90
CA LEU A 181 2.05 -14.32 23.21
C LEU A 181 0.56 -14.47 22.85
N GLU A 182 -0.31 -14.58 23.86
CA GLU A 182 -1.76 -14.81 23.66
C GLU A 182 -2.52 -13.62 23.02
N GLY A 183 -1.87 -12.47 22.84
CA GLY A 183 -2.47 -11.26 22.26
C GLY A 183 -2.14 -10.99 20.79
N VAL A 184 -1.35 -11.84 20.13
CA VAL A 184 -0.91 -11.62 18.74
C VAL A 184 -1.83 -12.34 17.77
N HIS A 185 -2.54 -11.58 16.95
CA HIS A 185 -3.33 -12.12 15.84
C HIS A 185 -2.55 -12.04 14.54
N LEU A 186 -2.23 -13.21 13.97
CA LEU A 186 -1.66 -13.34 12.63
C LEU A 186 -2.80 -13.42 11.60
N ASN A 187 -2.72 -12.62 10.54
CA ASN A 187 -3.63 -12.72 9.41
C ASN A 187 -2.91 -13.40 8.25
N PHE A 188 -3.53 -14.43 7.66
CA PHE A 188 -2.93 -15.22 6.59
C PHE A 188 -3.59 -14.88 5.25
N HIS A 189 -2.78 -14.66 4.22
CA HIS A 189 -3.24 -14.41 2.86
C HIS A 189 -2.53 -15.35 1.88
N LEU A 190 -3.30 -15.97 0.99
CA LEU A 190 -2.77 -16.72 -0.14
C LEU A 190 -2.44 -15.72 -1.25
N THR A 191 -1.20 -15.73 -1.73
CA THR A 191 -0.73 -14.73 -2.70
C THR A 191 0.08 -15.36 -3.83
N SER A 192 -0.10 -14.81 -5.02
CA SER A 192 0.67 -15.11 -6.23
C SER A 192 1.00 -13.80 -6.93
N ILE A 193 2.17 -13.70 -7.56
CA ILE A 193 2.51 -12.56 -8.43
C ILE A 193 1.90 -12.69 -9.83
N TYR A 194 1.43 -13.87 -10.21
CA TYR A 194 0.78 -14.10 -11.50
C TYR A 194 -0.71 -13.76 -11.49
N ASP A 195 -1.31 -13.76 -10.29
CA ASP A 195 -2.72 -13.43 -10.10
C ASP A 195 -2.86 -12.09 -9.37
N HIS A 196 -4.07 -11.52 -9.36
CA HIS A 196 -4.34 -10.27 -8.67
C HIS A 196 -4.37 -10.40 -7.13
N SER A 197 -4.18 -11.61 -6.59
CA SER A 197 -4.33 -11.93 -5.15
C SER A 197 -3.31 -11.18 -4.30
N ILE A 198 -2.12 -10.91 -4.83
CA ILE A 198 -1.12 -10.10 -4.14
C ILE A 198 -1.61 -8.67 -3.93
N PHE A 199 -2.28 -8.06 -4.92
CA PHE A 199 -2.83 -6.72 -4.79
C PHE A 199 -3.99 -6.69 -3.78
N GLU A 200 -4.83 -7.72 -3.76
CA GLU A 200 -5.89 -7.85 -2.77
C GLU A 200 -5.33 -7.96 -1.34
N ALA A 201 -4.32 -8.80 -1.15
CA ALA A 201 -3.66 -8.98 0.14
C ALA A 201 -3.03 -7.66 0.60
N PHE A 202 -2.28 -6.96 -0.25
CA PHE A 202 -1.73 -5.64 0.07
C PHE A 202 -2.80 -4.61 0.37
N SER A 203 -3.93 -4.64 -0.32
CA SER A 203 -5.06 -3.74 -0.05
C SER A 203 -5.60 -3.93 1.37
N LYS A 204 -5.73 -5.18 1.84
CA LYS A 204 -6.12 -5.45 3.24
C LYS A 204 -5.05 -4.99 4.23
N VAL A 205 -3.76 -5.11 3.91
CA VAL A 205 -2.67 -4.60 4.76
C VAL A 205 -2.72 -3.06 4.85
N VAL A 206 -2.84 -2.38 3.71
CA VAL A 206 -2.90 -0.91 3.63
C VAL A 206 -4.15 -0.37 4.33
N GLN A 207 -5.29 -1.04 4.20
CA GLN A 207 -6.52 -0.69 4.91
C GLN A 207 -6.32 -0.64 6.43
N LYS A 208 -5.67 -1.65 7.00
CA LYS A 208 -5.40 -1.72 8.45
C LYS A 208 -4.46 -0.63 8.94
N LEU A 209 -3.66 -0.04 8.05
CA LEU A 209 -2.75 1.07 8.36
C LEU A 209 -3.47 2.43 8.38
N ILE A 210 -4.68 2.53 7.82
CA ILE A 210 -5.39 3.81 7.70
C ILE A 210 -6.31 4.00 8.91
N PRO A 211 -6.03 4.96 9.81
CA PRO A 211 -6.81 5.14 11.04
C PRO A 211 -8.26 5.62 10.80
N GLN A 212 -8.55 6.20 9.63
CA GLN A 212 -9.86 6.75 9.26
C GLN A 212 -10.67 5.79 8.36
N LEU A 213 -10.26 4.51 8.24
CA LEU A 213 -10.92 3.54 7.38
C LEU A 213 -12.43 3.44 7.65
N ALA A 214 -12.84 3.36 8.92
CA ALA A 214 -14.24 3.24 9.30
C ALA A 214 -15.12 4.40 8.78
N ALA A 215 -14.56 5.62 8.69
CA ALA A 215 -15.30 6.75 8.11
C ALA A 215 -15.49 6.58 6.60
N LEU A 216 -14.45 6.11 5.88
CA LEU A 216 -14.51 5.85 4.44
C LEU A 216 -15.46 4.70 4.10
N GLU A 217 -15.42 3.61 4.87
CA GLU A 217 -16.34 2.49 4.74
C GLU A 217 -17.79 2.94 4.95
N ASN A 218 -18.05 3.76 5.98
CA ASN A 218 -19.40 4.30 6.22
C ASN A 218 -19.87 5.22 5.10
N LEU A 219 -18.99 6.05 4.53
CA LEU A 219 -19.32 6.90 3.37
C LEU A 219 -19.62 6.05 2.13
N LEU A 220 -18.84 5.00 1.87
CA LEU A 220 -19.09 4.06 0.77
C LEU A 220 -20.43 3.33 0.97
N ASN A 221 -20.69 2.83 2.18
CA ASN A 221 -21.95 2.14 2.50
C ASN A 221 -23.17 3.07 2.28
N LEU A 222 -23.09 4.34 2.69
CA LEU A 222 -24.14 5.32 2.46
C LEU A 222 -24.35 5.59 0.95
N PHE A 223 -23.26 5.76 0.22
CA PHE A 223 -23.29 5.99 -1.23
C PHE A 223 -23.92 4.81 -1.99
N ILE A 224 -23.52 3.59 -1.65
CA ILE A 224 -24.03 2.36 -2.27
C ILE A 224 -25.51 2.17 -1.96
N HIS A 225 -25.90 2.31 -0.69
CA HIS A 225 -27.28 2.12 -0.26
C HIS A 225 -28.25 3.10 -0.95
N ASN A 226 -27.86 4.38 -1.06
CA ASN A 226 -28.71 5.40 -1.67
C ASN A 226 -28.74 5.33 -3.20
N SER A 227 -27.70 4.76 -3.82
CA SER A 227 -27.56 4.71 -5.29
C SER A 227 -27.98 3.37 -5.89
N GLY A 228 -28.23 2.33 -5.08
CA GLY A 228 -28.59 1.00 -5.55
C GLY A 228 -27.44 0.31 -6.31
N ILE A 229 -26.21 0.57 -5.86
CA ILE A 229 -24.97 -0.04 -6.37
C ILE A 229 -24.80 -1.41 -5.67
N GLU A 230 -24.21 -2.39 -6.33
CA GLU A 230 -23.96 -3.70 -5.70
C GLU A 230 -22.64 -3.71 -4.92
N LYS A 231 -21.59 -3.13 -5.52
CA LYS A 231 -20.24 -3.12 -4.96
C LYS A 231 -19.52 -1.84 -5.35
N ALA A 232 -18.71 -1.28 -4.45
CA ALA A 232 -17.82 -0.18 -4.80
C ALA A 232 -16.44 -0.32 -4.17
N PHE A 233 -15.44 0.11 -4.92
CA PHE A 233 -14.03 0.08 -4.55
C PHE A 233 -13.42 1.45 -4.77
N LEU A 234 -12.70 1.94 -3.78
CA LEU A 234 -11.88 3.14 -3.90
C LEU A 234 -10.43 2.72 -4.18
N PHE A 235 -10.00 2.84 -5.42
CA PHE A 235 -8.69 2.43 -5.90
C PHE A 235 -7.68 3.57 -5.92
N ASP A 236 -6.43 3.24 -5.66
CA ASP A 236 -5.28 4.01 -6.10
C ASP A 236 -4.91 3.60 -7.54
N VAL A 237 -4.96 4.55 -8.47
CA VAL A 237 -4.82 4.30 -9.92
C VAL A 237 -3.43 3.75 -10.28
N VAL A 238 -2.39 4.17 -9.56
CA VAL A 238 -1.01 3.76 -9.85
C VAL A 238 -0.74 2.36 -9.31
N SER A 239 -1.01 2.10 -8.03
CA SER A 239 -0.70 0.81 -7.40
C SER A 239 -1.77 -0.27 -7.61
N LYS A 240 -2.96 0.10 -8.10
CA LYS A 240 -4.16 -0.76 -8.19
C LYS A 240 -4.61 -1.31 -6.84
N ILE A 241 -4.13 -0.74 -5.74
CA ILE A 241 -4.53 -1.11 -4.39
C ILE A 241 -5.86 -0.42 -4.07
N TYR A 242 -6.83 -1.16 -3.55
CA TYR A 242 -8.06 -0.55 -3.05
C TYR A 242 -7.90 -0.13 -1.59
N ILE A 243 -8.18 1.14 -1.33
CA ILE A 243 -7.97 1.75 -0.03
C ILE A 243 -9.19 1.58 0.88
N ALA A 244 -10.37 1.55 0.29
CA ALA A 244 -11.60 1.29 1.01
C ALA A 244 -12.55 0.51 0.10
N THR A 245 -13.34 -0.36 0.71
CA THR A 245 -14.45 -1.05 0.07
C THR A 245 -15.62 -1.05 1.04
N ASP A 246 -16.78 -1.44 0.55
CA ASP A 246 -17.99 -1.57 1.36
C ASP A 246 -17.99 -2.83 2.21
N ALA A 247 -18.97 -2.93 3.12
CA ALA A 247 -19.05 -4.02 4.09
C ALA A 247 -19.34 -5.40 3.48
N THR A 248 -19.73 -5.49 2.20
CA THR A 248 -19.91 -6.80 1.56
C THR A 248 -18.56 -7.48 1.33
N PRO A 249 -18.48 -8.83 1.42
CA PRO A 249 -17.24 -9.53 1.15
C PRO A 249 -16.76 -9.25 -0.28
N VAL A 250 -15.44 -9.08 -0.44
CA VAL A 250 -14.83 -8.86 -1.75
C VAL A 250 -14.77 -10.19 -2.48
N ASP A 251 -15.36 -10.23 -3.66
CA ASP A 251 -15.17 -11.31 -4.62
C ASP A 251 -13.93 -11.02 -5.48
N MET A 252 -13.07 -12.03 -5.60
CA MET A 252 -11.80 -11.93 -6.30
C MET A 252 -11.98 -11.63 -7.80
N GLN A 253 -13.01 -12.22 -8.42
CA GLN A 253 -13.28 -12.01 -9.85
C GLN A 253 -13.76 -10.59 -10.11
N SER A 254 -14.62 -10.08 -9.23
CA SER A 254 -15.08 -8.69 -9.27
C SER A 254 -13.92 -7.69 -9.11
N TYR A 255 -12.96 -8.01 -8.24
CA TYR A 255 -11.76 -7.21 -8.03
C TYR A 255 -10.85 -7.18 -9.28
N GLU A 256 -10.56 -8.36 -9.84
CA GLU A 256 -9.75 -8.51 -11.06
C GLU A 256 -10.34 -7.71 -12.23
N LEU A 257 -11.66 -7.83 -12.44
CA LEU A 257 -12.38 -7.08 -13.47
C LEU A 257 -12.28 -5.55 -13.27
N CYS A 258 -12.27 -5.07 -12.02
CA CYS A 258 -12.09 -3.66 -11.72
C CYS A 258 -10.65 -3.19 -11.99
N CYS A 259 -9.64 -4.02 -11.71
CA CYS A 259 -8.25 -3.73 -12.04
C CYS A 259 -8.04 -3.61 -13.55
N ASP A 260 -8.57 -4.56 -14.32
CA ASP A 260 -8.48 -4.56 -15.78
C ASP A 260 -9.22 -3.35 -16.39
N MET A 261 -10.35 -2.96 -15.80
CA MET A 261 -11.05 -1.73 -16.19
C MET A 261 -10.16 -0.49 -16.03
N ILE A 262 -9.42 -0.38 -14.93
CA ILE A 262 -8.51 0.76 -14.70
C ILE A 262 -7.41 0.76 -15.77
N ASP A 263 -6.81 -0.39 -16.07
CA ASP A 263 -5.79 -0.48 -17.12
C ASP A 263 -6.32 -0.04 -18.48
N VAL A 264 -7.49 -0.54 -18.89
CA VAL A 264 -8.12 -0.15 -20.16
C VAL A 264 -8.38 1.36 -20.22
N VAL A 265 -8.87 1.95 -19.13
CA VAL A 265 -9.15 3.39 -19.06
C VAL A 265 -7.86 4.21 -19.14
N ILE A 266 -6.82 3.81 -18.41
CA ILE A 266 -5.55 4.53 -18.38
C ILE A 266 -4.82 4.38 -19.72
N ASP A 267 -4.75 3.18 -20.29
CA ASP A 267 -4.07 2.93 -21.56
C ASP A 267 -4.75 3.68 -22.72
N LEU A 268 -6.09 3.67 -22.78
CA LEU A 268 -6.83 4.45 -23.77
C LEU A 268 -6.62 5.96 -23.58
N SER A 269 -6.59 6.44 -22.34
CA SER A 269 -6.37 7.84 -22.03
C SER A 269 -4.93 8.28 -22.34
N CYS A 270 -3.94 7.42 -22.14
CA CYS A 270 -2.55 7.66 -22.55
C CYS A 270 -2.43 7.80 -24.07
N ILE A 271 -3.14 6.96 -24.84
CA ILE A 271 -3.09 6.96 -26.31
C ILE A 271 -3.82 8.19 -26.90
N TYR A 272 -5.02 8.49 -26.42
CA TYR A 272 -5.90 9.49 -27.05
C TYR A 272 -5.99 10.83 -26.29
N GLY A 273 -5.73 10.84 -24.99
CA GLY A 273 -5.79 12.05 -24.14
C GLY A 273 -4.59 12.99 -24.32
N SER A 274 -3.47 12.48 -24.83
CA SER A 274 -2.22 13.23 -25.00
C SER A 274 -2.16 14.11 -26.27
N ARG A 275 -3.28 14.31 -26.99
CA ARG A 275 -3.26 14.90 -28.34
C ARG A 275 -3.01 16.42 -28.39
N ASP A 276 -3.38 17.17 -27.35
CA ASP A 276 -3.30 18.64 -27.38
C ASP A 276 -2.22 19.23 -26.44
N ASN A 277 -1.74 18.48 -25.45
CA ASN A 277 -0.59 18.87 -24.60
C ASN A 277 0.04 17.62 -23.93
N PRO A 278 1.36 17.38 -24.06
CA PRO A 278 2.04 16.24 -23.44
C PRO A 278 2.14 16.32 -21.90
N ASP A 279 1.83 17.48 -21.30
CA ASP A 279 1.84 17.69 -19.85
C ASP A 279 0.49 17.40 -19.16
N VAL A 280 -0.56 17.06 -19.91
CA VAL A 280 -1.86 16.71 -19.32
C VAL A 280 -1.78 15.26 -18.82
N PRO A 281 -1.95 15.02 -17.50
CA PRO A 281 -1.95 13.66 -16.97
C PRO A 281 -3.09 12.86 -17.59
N ALA A 282 -2.84 11.58 -17.91
CA ALA A 282 -3.82 10.66 -18.48
C ALA A 282 -5.06 10.44 -17.59
N PHE A 283 -5.02 10.90 -16.34
CA PHE A 283 -6.13 10.88 -15.40
C PHE A 283 -6.38 12.29 -14.88
N ASP A 284 -7.56 12.83 -15.20
CA ASP A 284 -7.97 14.20 -14.94
C ASP A 284 -9.24 14.26 -14.08
N ASN A 285 -9.61 15.46 -13.63
CA ASN A 285 -10.76 15.69 -12.75
C ASN A 285 -12.13 15.36 -13.39
N GLN A 286 -12.16 15.04 -14.68
CA GLN A 286 -13.35 14.70 -15.45
C GLN A 286 -13.33 13.25 -15.93
N SER A 287 -12.30 12.49 -15.57
CA SER A 287 -12.11 11.11 -15.97
C SER A 287 -13.26 10.26 -15.47
N SER A 288 -13.97 9.66 -16.43
CA SER A 288 -15.09 8.78 -16.18
C SER A 288 -15.17 7.73 -17.27
N SER A 289 -15.54 6.51 -16.90
CA SER A 289 -15.70 5.42 -17.83
C SER A 289 -16.88 4.56 -17.45
N ILE A 290 -17.60 4.07 -18.45
CA ILE A 290 -18.78 3.24 -18.29
C ILE A 290 -18.61 2.05 -19.23
N ILE A 291 -18.51 0.85 -18.67
CA ILE A 291 -18.41 -0.40 -19.44
C ILE A 291 -19.65 -1.23 -19.13
N LYS A 292 -20.47 -1.48 -20.16
CA LYS A 292 -21.65 -2.34 -20.04
C LYS A 292 -21.30 -3.75 -20.48
N MET A 293 -21.55 -4.72 -19.62
CA MET A 293 -21.37 -6.14 -19.91
C MET A 293 -22.68 -6.76 -20.44
N ASN A 294 -22.56 -7.92 -21.08
CA ASN A 294 -23.69 -8.65 -21.68
C ASN A 294 -24.64 -9.29 -20.65
N ASN A 295 -24.24 -9.37 -19.39
CA ASN A 295 -24.98 -9.99 -18.29
C ASN A 295 -25.81 -8.97 -17.48
N SER A 296 -26.13 -7.80 -18.07
CA SER A 296 -26.86 -6.70 -17.39
C SER A 296 -26.10 -6.06 -16.22
N THR A 297 -24.78 -6.23 -16.17
CA THR A 297 -23.88 -5.54 -15.22
C THR A 297 -23.19 -4.36 -15.92
N VAL A 298 -23.07 -3.25 -15.21
CA VAL A 298 -22.40 -2.02 -15.65
C VAL A 298 -21.28 -1.70 -14.67
N LEU A 299 -20.07 -1.62 -15.19
CA LEU A 299 -18.92 -1.10 -14.46
C LEU A 299 -18.86 0.41 -14.67
N TYR A 300 -18.74 1.14 -13.58
CA TYR A 300 -18.76 2.60 -13.56
C TYR A 300 -17.54 3.11 -12.82
N LEU A 301 -16.66 3.81 -13.53
CA LEU A 301 -15.45 4.41 -12.99
C LEU A 301 -15.58 5.93 -13.00
N ARG A 302 -15.22 6.56 -11.87
CA ARG A 302 -15.13 8.01 -11.72
C ARG A 302 -13.88 8.40 -10.96
N GLU A 303 -13.27 9.50 -11.37
CA GLU A 303 -12.20 10.14 -10.61
C GLU A 303 -12.73 10.81 -9.34
N VAL A 304 -12.04 10.56 -8.22
CA VAL A 304 -12.29 11.20 -6.92
C VAL A 304 -11.22 12.25 -6.62
N ASN A 305 -9.95 11.90 -6.92
CA ASN A 305 -8.79 12.78 -6.81
C ASN A 305 -7.75 12.31 -7.85
N LYS A 306 -6.68 13.10 -8.07
CA LYS A 306 -5.61 12.82 -9.05
C LYS A 306 -5.03 11.40 -9.04
N PHE A 307 -5.11 10.74 -7.89
CA PHE A 307 -4.58 9.40 -7.67
C PHE A 307 -5.65 8.38 -7.27
N LEU A 308 -6.87 8.83 -6.96
CA LEU A 308 -7.95 7.98 -6.47
C LEU A 308 -9.10 7.89 -7.47
N ALA A 309 -9.48 6.66 -7.79
CA ALA A 309 -10.63 6.35 -8.63
C ALA A 309 -11.65 5.55 -7.83
N LEU A 310 -12.94 5.90 -7.97
CA LEU A 310 -14.04 5.07 -7.51
C LEU A 310 -14.47 4.17 -8.66
N VAL A 311 -14.47 2.86 -8.42
CA VAL A 311 -15.00 1.86 -9.36
C VAL A 311 -16.20 1.18 -8.72
N CYS A 312 -17.33 1.18 -9.42
CA CYS A 312 -18.61 0.66 -8.95
C CYS A 312 -19.13 -0.43 -9.89
N ILE A 313 -19.72 -1.47 -9.31
CA ILE A 313 -20.45 -2.51 -10.02
C ILE A 313 -21.94 -2.27 -9.80
N ILE A 314 -22.67 -2.01 -10.88
CA ILE A 314 -24.07 -1.58 -10.86
C ILE A 314 -24.88 -2.48 -11.78
N ARG A 315 -26.10 -2.85 -11.41
CA ARG A 315 -27.04 -3.48 -12.35
C ARG A 315 -27.59 -2.47 -13.34
N GLU A 316 -27.84 -2.90 -14.57
CA GLU A 316 -28.37 -2.06 -15.64
C GLU A 316 -29.72 -1.41 -15.26
N GLU A 317 -30.58 -2.13 -14.52
CA GLU A 317 -31.84 -1.60 -14.00
C GLU A 317 -31.64 -0.40 -13.04
N SER A 318 -30.66 -0.51 -12.13
CA SER A 318 -30.30 0.58 -11.21
C SER A 318 -29.66 1.75 -11.95
N PHE A 319 -28.89 1.47 -13.01
CA PHE A 319 -28.17 2.46 -13.79
C PHE A 319 -29.12 3.40 -14.59
N ALA A 320 -30.38 3.02 -14.80
CA ALA A 320 -31.39 3.88 -15.44
C ALA A 320 -31.57 5.23 -14.72
N ARG A 321 -31.21 5.32 -13.43
CA ARG A 321 -31.24 6.56 -12.62
C ARG A 321 -29.87 7.22 -12.51
N GLN A 322 -29.10 7.25 -13.60
CA GLN A 322 -27.73 7.78 -13.63
C GLN A 322 -27.60 9.18 -12.98
N GLY A 323 -28.55 10.09 -13.21
CA GLY A 323 -28.48 11.44 -12.64
C GLY A 323 -28.50 11.48 -11.10
N VAL A 324 -29.16 10.52 -10.44
CA VAL A 324 -29.14 10.40 -8.98
C VAL A 324 -27.79 9.87 -8.51
N ILE A 325 -27.21 8.92 -9.25
CA ILE A 325 -25.90 8.35 -8.94
C ILE A 325 -24.82 9.42 -9.07
N ASP A 326 -24.84 10.21 -10.14
CA ASP A 326 -23.89 11.31 -10.36
C ASP A 326 -24.03 12.38 -9.25
N TYR A 327 -25.24 12.72 -8.82
CA TYR A 327 -25.45 13.66 -7.70
C TYR A 327 -24.92 13.11 -6.37
N ASN A 328 -25.26 11.85 -6.04
CA ASN A 328 -24.75 11.19 -4.83
C ASN A 328 -23.22 11.09 -4.86
N PHE A 329 -22.63 10.87 -6.04
CA PHE A 329 -21.19 10.81 -6.23
C PHE A 329 -20.54 12.17 -5.96
N LEU A 330 -21.13 13.29 -6.39
CA LEU A 330 -20.62 14.62 -6.08
C LEU A 330 -20.59 14.86 -4.56
N CYS A 331 -21.67 14.53 -3.85
CA CYS A 331 -21.71 14.62 -2.39
C CYS A 331 -20.66 13.73 -1.73
N PHE A 332 -20.46 12.51 -2.24
CA PHE A 332 -19.45 11.57 -1.77
C PHE A 332 -18.03 12.12 -1.99
N ARG A 333 -17.74 12.68 -3.18
CA ARG A 333 -16.45 13.28 -3.50
C ARG A 333 -16.12 14.43 -2.56
N GLU A 334 -17.08 15.33 -2.32
CA GLU A 334 -16.91 16.44 -1.37
C GLU A 334 -16.66 15.94 0.06
N ALA A 335 -17.40 14.92 0.51
CA ALA A 335 -17.21 14.32 1.82
C ALA A 335 -15.81 13.70 1.98
N ILE A 336 -15.32 13.00 0.95
CA ILE A 336 -13.96 12.46 0.93
C ILE A 336 -12.91 13.58 1.03
N THR A 337 -13.06 14.66 0.26
CA THR A 337 -12.14 15.81 0.33
C THR A 337 -12.10 16.41 1.74
N GLN A 338 -13.25 16.53 2.41
CA GLN A 338 -13.31 17.04 3.79
C GLN A 338 -12.62 16.10 4.80
N VAL A 339 -12.81 14.79 4.67
CA VAL A 339 -12.10 13.80 5.51
C VAL A 339 -10.58 13.94 5.33
N PHE A 340 -10.13 14.14 4.10
CA PHE A 340 -8.71 14.36 3.81
C PHE A 340 -8.16 15.65 4.40
N GLU A 341 -8.88 16.77 4.29
CA GLU A 341 -8.47 18.04 4.92
C GLU A 341 -8.37 17.93 6.45
N LEU A 342 -9.29 17.20 7.08
CA LEU A 342 -9.28 17.00 8.53
C LEU A 342 -8.08 16.17 8.99
N ARG A 343 -7.62 15.21 8.17
CA ARG A 343 -6.36 14.49 8.42
C ARG A 343 -5.17 15.44 8.35
N PHE A 344 -5.07 16.27 7.32
CA PHE A 344 -3.97 17.25 7.20
C PHE A 344 -3.95 18.25 8.35
N LYS A 345 -5.11 18.69 8.82
CA LYS A 345 -5.22 19.56 10.01
C LYS A 345 -4.79 18.83 11.28
N HIS A 346 -5.20 17.58 11.49
CA HIS A 346 -4.75 16.78 12.65
C HIS A 346 -3.25 16.51 12.64
N GLN A 347 -2.65 16.19 11.48
CA GLN A 347 -1.20 16.03 11.35
C GLN A 347 -0.44 17.33 11.63
N LYS A 348 -0.96 18.47 11.17
CA LYS A 348 -0.38 19.80 11.49
C LYS A 348 -0.52 20.16 12.98
N LEU A 349 -1.63 19.81 13.61
CA LEU A 349 -1.86 20.05 15.04
C LEU A 349 -0.95 19.18 15.91
N GLN A 350 -0.73 17.90 15.56
CA GLN A 350 0.22 17.02 16.24
C GLN A 350 1.68 17.48 16.06
N ALA A 351 2.03 18.07 14.91
CA ALA A 351 3.36 18.64 14.67
C ALA A 351 3.61 19.98 15.40
N LEU A 352 2.60 20.57 16.06
CA LEU A 352 2.69 21.84 16.79
C LEU A 352 2.77 21.67 18.32
N GLU A 353 2.77 20.44 18.84
CA GLU A 353 3.09 20.15 20.24
C GLU A 353 4.54 19.62 20.37
N PRO A 354 5.57 20.48 20.47
CA PRO A 354 6.87 20.05 20.95
C PRO A 354 6.85 19.87 22.47
N ASP A 355 7.25 18.68 22.92
CA ASP A 355 7.80 18.29 24.23
C ASP A 355 7.72 19.34 25.36
N VAL A 356 6.78 19.15 26.31
CA VAL A 356 6.75 19.83 27.61
C VAL A 356 7.10 18.88 28.77
N ASP A 357 7.82 17.79 28.52
CA ASP A 357 8.17 16.81 29.58
C ASP A 357 9.68 16.56 29.72
N ASN A 358 10.52 17.60 29.58
CA ASN A 358 11.94 17.48 29.93
C ASN A 358 12.57 18.79 30.43
N VAL A 359 12.05 19.35 31.52
CA VAL A 359 12.83 20.29 32.37
C VAL A 359 12.50 20.05 33.85
N SER A 360 13.05 18.98 34.43
CA SER A 360 13.15 18.87 35.88
C SER A 360 14.41 18.12 36.29
N ASP A 361 15.58 18.66 35.96
CA ASP A 361 16.76 18.54 36.82
C ASP A 361 17.90 19.44 36.31
N TYR A 362 18.03 20.63 36.90
CA TYR A 362 19.30 21.27 37.25
C TYR A 362 19.00 22.38 38.27
N ARG A 363 19.33 22.11 39.54
CA ARG A 363 19.58 23.13 40.58
C ARG A 363 20.70 24.06 40.07
N VAL A 364 20.81 25.33 40.47
CA VAL A 364 21.40 25.77 41.74
C VAL A 364 21.41 27.32 41.76
N ASP A 365 21.00 27.89 42.90
CA ASP A 365 21.34 29.19 43.50
C ASP A 365 21.39 30.48 42.64
N THR A 366 20.45 31.40 42.87
CA THR A 366 20.70 32.73 43.46
C THR A 366 19.36 33.40 43.85
N ALA A 367 19.35 34.27 44.86
CA ALA A 367 18.26 35.15 45.30
C ALA A 367 17.37 34.69 46.49
N LEU A 368 18.00 34.39 47.62
CA LEU A 368 17.41 34.62 48.95
C LEU A 368 18.36 35.49 49.78
N SER A 369 18.41 36.79 49.51
CA SER A 369 19.02 37.77 50.41
C SER A 369 18.68 39.22 50.04
N SER A 370 17.41 39.63 50.13
CA SER A 370 17.07 41.06 50.30
C SER A 370 15.56 41.33 50.33
N ILE A 371 14.81 40.88 51.33
CA ILE A 371 13.62 41.62 51.84
C ILE A 371 13.37 41.17 53.29
N ASN A 372 14.05 41.80 54.25
CA ASN A 372 13.55 41.96 55.61
C ASN A 372 14.35 43.08 56.28
N GLY A 373 13.76 44.27 56.34
CA GLY A 373 14.30 45.40 57.10
C GLY A 373 13.62 46.72 56.72
N SER A 374 12.97 47.34 57.73
CA SER A 374 12.42 48.71 57.79
C SER A 374 11.15 48.96 56.94
N VAL A 375 10.01 49.43 57.47
CA VAL A 375 9.66 50.18 58.70
C VAL A 375 8.28 49.72 59.17
#